data_AF-A0A2P6V5V7-F1
#
_entry.id   AF-A0A2P6V5V7-F1
#
_cell.length_a   1.000
_cell.length_b   1.000
_cell.length_c   1.000
_cell.angle_alpha   90.00
_cell.angle_beta   90.00
_cell.angle_gamma   90.00
#
_symmetry.space_group_name_H-M   'P 1'
#
loop_
_entity.id
_entity.type
_entity.pdbx_description
1 polymer ?
#
loop_
_entity_poly.entity_id
_entity_poly.type
_entity_poly.pdbx_seq_one_letter_code
_entity_poly.pdbx_strand_id
1 'polypeptide(L)'
;MPCLPVAATAAQQLISLRGFRGSRVQQALGVVDKLHEEAHAVVVPAEGKPRHLWEVLEFRSNGNIVETVLSDINANFHSSAGELQRLIPIQRKLTEIQNDVQEVLEAIGDVANDDNEMKKICISERLGRTAAMAQAAKSDHPLTHVPPQLASSGGRTPEMRMGSAILESYEFKLQGTHSSLKETLENIEQTRTVWHMQLDHQRNRVLRINLLISIMSLGSVMGAMPAAFFGMNLSSGLEEVPGVFWPVVQTSLAFGLACTALTYGYYKIGPKRRYKARLRDMRSLRDLLIYHLDDLDDVLDQVKDRARRGVGVTRKEFHHIVKEAVRGKPMSKEEVDLLYRVFDTNKDGFLELTEMVRVEEHIDDEFSRTHM
;
A
#
# COMPACT_ATOMS: atom_id res chain seq x y z
N MET A 1 -14.29 32.29 -43.48
CA MET A 1 -13.48 33.23 -42.68
C MET A 1 -14.34 33.65 -41.49
N PRO A 2 -13.79 33.59 -40.28
CA PRO A 2 -14.43 32.95 -39.13
C PRO A 2 -14.76 33.94 -38.01
N CYS A 3 -15.63 33.57 -37.07
CA CYS A 3 -15.52 34.05 -35.68
C CYS A 3 -16.18 33.07 -34.68
N LEU A 4 -15.32 32.67 -33.76
CA LEU A 4 -15.40 31.82 -32.57
C LEU A 4 -16.30 32.40 -31.44
N PRO A 5 -16.51 31.71 -30.31
CA PRO A 5 -17.81 31.48 -29.71
C PRO A 5 -18.04 32.19 -28.37
N VAL A 6 -19.31 32.18 -27.96
CA VAL A 6 -19.84 32.64 -26.68
C VAL A 6 -19.45 31.65 -25.57
N ALA A 7 -18.40 31.96 -24.81
CA ALA A 7 -18.11 31.35 -23.51
C ALA A 7 -17.32 32.29 -22.58
N ALA A 8 -17.48 33.61 -22.75
CA ALA A 8 -16.73 34.64 -22.03
C ALA A 8 -17.54 35.34 -20.92
N THR A 9 -18.65 34.76 -20.44
CA THR A 9 -19.56 35.44 -19.51
C THR A 9 -19.82 34.64 -18.24
N ALA A 10 -18.74 34.14 -17.63
CA ALA A 10 -18.74 33.63 -16.25
C ALA A 10 -17.44 33.95 -15.49
N ALA A 11 -16.60 34.86 -16.03
CA ALA A 11 -15.30 35.24 -15.45
C ALA A 11 -15.34 36.54 -14.64
N GLN A 12 -16.52 37.05 -14.26
CA GLN A 12 -16.67 38.40 -13.73
C GLN A 12 -17.47 38.53 -12.43
N GLN A 13 -17.47 37.47 -11.63
CA GLN A 13 -17.76 37.56 -10.19
C GLN A 13 -16.79 36.64 -9.46
N LEU A 14 -15.68 37.20 -8.98
CA LEU A 14 -14.90 36.84 -7.77
C LEU A 14 -13.49 37.44 -7.82
N ILE A 15 -13.37 38.70 -8.26
CA ILE A 15 -12.23 39.56 -7.93
C ILE A 15 -12.69 40.47 -6.79
N SER A 16 -12.63 39.96 -5.57
CA SER A 16 -12.39 40.73 -4.35
C SER A 16 -12.52 39.77 -3.18
N LEU A 17 -11.38 39.26 -2.70
CA LEU A 17 -11.06 39.07 -1.29
C LEU A 17 -9.66 38.46 -1.25
N ARG A 18 -8.71 39.34 -1.55
CA ARG A 18 -7.28 39.13 -1.36
C ARG A 18 -6.98 39.51 0.08
N GLY A 19 -6.84 38.53 0.97
CA GLY A 19 -6.43 38.79 2.34
C GLY A 19 -6.42 37.54 3.21
N PHE A 20 -5.25 37.23 3.77
CA PHE A 20 -4.98 36.21 4.79
C PHE A 20 -4.75 34.74 4.36
N ARG A 21 -3.49 34.49 3.98
CA ARG A 21 -2.56 33.51 4.60
C ARG A 21 -3.15 32.23 5.23
N GLY A 22 -2.83 31.10 4.60
CA GLY A 22 -2.20 29.95 5.26
C GLY A 22 -3.07 28.70 5.47
N SER A 23 -2.92 27.69 4.60
CA SER A 23 -2.61 26.30 4.99
C SER A 23 -2.46 25.41 3.75
N ARG A 24 -1.67 24.35 3.89
CA ARG A 24 -1.05 23.50 2.85
C ARG A 24 -1.99 22.52 2.13
N VAL A 25 -3.31 22.68 2.17
CA VAL A 25 -4.23 21.62 1.73
C VAL A 25 -4.70 21.77 0.27
N GLN A 26 -4.61 22.96 -0.34
CA GLN A 26 -4.97 23.13 -1.76
C GLN A 26 -3.84 22.84 -2.77
N GLN A 27 -2.60 22.65 -2.32
CA GLN A 27 -1.49 22.27 -3.22
C GLN A 27 -1.50 20.78 -3.60
N ALA A 28 -2.32 19.94 -2.94
CA ALA A 28 -2.32 18.49 -3.20
C ALA A 28 -3.27 18.07 -4.34
N LEU A 29 -4.33 18.83 -4.63
CA LEU A 29 -5.36 18.42 -5.60
C LEU A 29 -5.17 19.00 -7.01
N GLY A 30 -4.32 20.03 -7.19
CA GLY A 30 -3.91 20.52 -8.51
C GLY A 30 -2.75 19.77 -9.14
N VAL A 31 -2.10 18.85 -8.41
CA VAL A 31 -0.89 18.14 -8.85
C VAL A 31 -1.22 16.81 -9.52
N VAL A 32 -2.37 16.21 -9.26
CA VAL A 32 -2.72 14.89 -9.82
C VAL A 32 -3.13 14.99 -11.30
N ASP A 33 -3.84 16.04 -11.72
CA ASP A 33 -4.15 16.24 -13.15
C ASP A 33 -3.01 16.87 -13.96
N LYS A 34 -2.04 17.51 -13.28
CA LYS A 34 -0.84 18.06 -13.95
C LYS A 34 0.28 17.04 -14.16
N LEU A 35 0.24 15.89 -13.49
CA LEU A 35 1.24 14.82 -13.63
C LEU A 35 0.99 13.88 -14.82
N HIS A 36 -0.18 13.95 -15.47
CA HIS A 36 -0.44 13.18 -16.70
C HIS A 36 0.05 13.89 -17.97
N GLU A 37 0.30 15.21 -17.93
CA GLU A 37 0.64 15.98 -19.14
C GLU A 37 2.05 16.63 -19.10
N GLU A 38 2.73 16.66 -17.95
CA GLU A 38 4.10 17.23 -17.82
C GLU A 38 5.16 16.23 -17.31
N ALA A 39 5.15 14.97 -17.78
CA ALA A 39 6.26 14.02 -17.57
C ALA A 39 7.49 14.30 -18.47
N HIS A 40 7.74 15.57 -18.79
CA HIS A 40 8.92 16.06 -19.50
C HIS A 40 9.40 17.37 -18.88
N ALA A 41 10.10 17.31 -17.74
CA ALA A 41 11.09 18.32 -17.35
C ALA A 41 11.83 17.94 -16.07
N VAL A 42 12.82 17.04 -16.17
CA VAL A 42 14.05 17.23 -15.38
C VAL A 42 15.01 17.94 -16.32
N VAL A 43 15.25 19.22 -16.06
CA VAL A 43 16.08 20.10 -16.87
C VAL A 43 17.55 19.71 -16.69
N VAL A 44 18.13 19.13 -17.73
CA VAL A 44 19.58 19.17 -18.01
C VAL A 44 19.74 19.99 -19.30
N PRO A 45 20.61 21.01 -19.35
CA PRO A 45 20.69 21.88 -20.51
C PRO A 45 21.54 21.22 -21.61
N ALA A 46 20.90 20.69 -22.65
CA ALA A 46 21.47 20.58 -24.01
C ALA A 46 20.38 20.10 -25.00
N GLU A 47 19.95 21.03 -25.84
CA GLU A 47 19.36 20.88 -27.18
C GLU A 47 18.69 19.54 -27.58
N GLY A 48 17.35 19.53 -27.54
CA GLY A 48 16.54 19.42 -28.76
C GLY A 48 16.66 18.17 -29.66
N LYS A 49 16.74 16.95 -29.11
CA LYS A 49 16.27 15.72 -29.82
C LYS A 49 16.12 14.54 -28.85
N PRO A 50 15.06 13.70 -28.96
CA PRO A 50 14.93 12.50 -28.14
C PRO A 50 15.98 11.47 -28.56
N ARG A 51 17.03 11.34 -27.77
CA ARG A 51 18.08 10.33 -28.01
C ARG A 51 17.74 9.02 -27.32
N HIS A 52 17.96 7.92 -28.04
CA HIS A 52 17.70 6.58 -27.52
C HIS A 52 18.82 6.13 -26.56
N LEU A 53 18.49 5.22 -25.65
CA LEU A 53 19.39 4.68 -24.61
C LEU A 53 20.77 4.22 -25.12
N TRP A 54 20.85 3.76 -26.37
CA TRP A 54 22.11 3.36 -27.01
C TRP A 54 22.98 4.55 -27.46
N GLU A 55 22.41 5.70 -27.84
CA GLU A 55 23.16 6.93 -28.15
C GLU A 55 23.82 7.56 -26.92
N VAL A 56 23.25 7.30 -25.73
CA VAL A 56 23.83 7.72 -24.43
C VAL A 56 24.94 6.77 -23.97
N LEU A 57 24.82 5.48 -24.30
CA LEU A 57 25.84 4.46 -24.01
C LEU A 57 27.07 4.59 -24.91
N GLU A 58 26.89 5.00 -26.17
CA GLU A 58 27.98 5.07 -27.15
C GLU A 58 28.82 6.37 -27.03
N PHE A 59 28.23 7.48 -26.56
CA PHE A 59 28.93 8.77 -26.51
C PHE A 59 29.76 9.02 -25.23
N ARG A 60 29.70 8.13 -24.22
CA ARG A 60 30.32 8.40 -22.92
C ARG A 60 31.00 7.16 -22.33
N SER A 61 31.79 6.48 -23.17
CA SER A 61 32.71 5.39 -22.81
C SER A 61 33.92 5.86 -21.97
N ASN A 62 33.70 6.69 -20.94
CA ASN A 62 34.68 6.97 -19.89
C ASN A 62 34.05 6.46 -18.60
N GLY A 63 34.76 5.60 -17.84
CA GLY A 63 34.27 4.76 -16.72
C GLY A 63 33.46 5.43 -15.59
N ASN A 64 33.25 6.74 -15.65
CA ASN A 64 32.56 7.53 -14.66
C ASN A 64 31.04 7.26 -14.60
N ILE A 65 30.36 6.81 -15.66
CA ILE A 65 28.89 6.63 -15.60
C ILE A 65 28.50 5.48 -14.67
N VAL A 66 29.14 4.32 -14.80
CA VAL A 66 28.82 3.16 -13.97
C VAL A 66 29.07 3.50 -12.51
N GLU A 67 30.18 4.19 -12.21
CA GLU A 67 30.49 4.65 -10.86
C GLU A 67 29.52 5.71 -10.35
N THR A 68 29.09 6.68 -11.18
CA THR A 68 28.09 7.69 -10.77
C THR A 68 26.72 7.06 -10.53
N VAL A 69 26.28 6.14 -11.39
CA VAL A 69 24.98 5.44 -11.23
C VAL A 69 25.03 4.48 -10.04
N LEU A 70 26.14 3.76 -9.83
CA LEU A 70 26.34 2.97 -8.63
C LEU A 70 26.38 3.86 -7.38
N SER A 71 27.09 4.97 -7.43
CA SER A 71 27.21 5.93 -6.32
C SER A 71 25.85 6.52 -5.96
N ASP A 72 25.05 6.93 -6.95
CA ASP A 72 23.69 7.45 -6.74
C ASP A 72 22.76 6.37 -6.16
N ILE A 73 22.82 5.13 -6.66
CA ILE A 73 22.03 4.02 -6.12
C ILE A 73 22.47 3.70 -4.68
N ASN A 74 23.79 3.66 -4.45
CA ASN A 74 24.37 3.33 -3.17
C ASN A 74 24.10 4.40 -2.11
N ALA A 75 24.22 5.68 -2.47
CA ALA A 75 23.92 6.82 -1.60
C ALA A 75 22.44 6.84 -1.20
N ASN A 76 21.53 6.65 -2.18
CA ASN A 76 20.09 6.61 -1.91
C ASN A 76 19.66 5.40 -1.07
N PHE A 77 20.33 4.26 -1.21
CA PHE A 77 20.06 3.07 -0.39
C PHE A 77 20.49 3.29 1.07
N HIS A 78 21.69 3.85 1.28
CA HIS A 78 22.22 4.11 2.61
C HIS A 78 21.44 5.20 3.35
N SER A 79 21.00 6.25 2.67
CA SER A 79 20.16 7.29 3.30
C SER A 79 18.82 6.72 3.78
N SER A 80 18.12 5.99 2.90
CA SER A 80 16.81 5.41 3.19
C SER A 80 16.86 4.37 4.33
N ALA A 81 17.85 3.48 4.32
CA ALA A 81 18.01 2.47 5.35
C ALA A 81 18.45 3.07 6.71
N GLY A 82 19.31 4.09 6.69
CA GLY A 82 19.75 4.79 7.89
C GLY A 82 18.63 5.60 8.55
N GLU A 83 17.77 6.23 7.77
CA GLU A 83 16.59 6.94 8.27
C GLU A 83 15.57 5.97 8.89
N LEU A 84 15.35 4.79 8.29
CA LEU A 84 14.48 3.76 8.85
C LEU A 84 15.00 3.24 10.21
N GLN A 85 16.31 3.04 10.34
CA GLN A 85 16.92 2.60 11.60
C GLN A 85 16.77 3.64 12.72
N ARG A 86 16.78 4.93 12.39
CA ARG A 86 16.53 6.01 13.36
C ARG A 86 15.07 6.06 13.84
N LEU A 87 14.14 5.56 13.03
CA LEU A 87 12.70 5.56 13.35
C LEU A 87 12.32 4.51 14.40
N ILE A 88 12.99 3.35 14.41
CA ILE A 88 12.74 2.24 15.36
C ILE A 88 12.85 2.68 16.84
N PRO A 89 13.94 3.32 17.30
CA PRO A 89 14.04 3.74 18.70
C PRO A 89 13.06 4.86 19.05
N ILE A 90 12.70 5.72 18.08
CA ILE A 90 11.69 6.76 18.28
C ILE A 90 10.32 6.11 18.49
N GLN A 91 9.92 5.18 17.61
CA GLN A 91 8.68 4.43 17.72
C GLN A 91 8.57 3.72 19.08
N ARG A 92 9.64 3.04 19.51
CA ARG A 92 9.66 2.34 20.80
C ARG A 92 9.44 3.28 21.98
N LYS A 93 10.13 4.43 22.02
CA LYS A 93 9.93 5.45 23.06
C LYS A 93 8.53 6.06 23.01
N LEU A 94 7.98 6.22 21.82
CA LEU A 94 6.65 6.80 21.63
C LEU A 94 5.55 5.82 22.10
N THR A 95 5.73 4.51 21.87
CA THR A 95 4.87 3.45 22.42
C THR A 95 5.02 3.32 23.94
N GLU A 96 6.23 3.48 24.48
CA GLU A 96 6.46 3.54 25.93
C GLU A 96 5.68 4.69 26.57
N ILE A 97 5.84 5.91 26.05
CA ILE A 97 5.06 7.08 26.52
C ILE A 97 3.56 6.87 26.35
N GLN A 98 3.11 6.17 25.30
CA GLN A 98 1.69 5.88 25.10
C GLN A 98 1.13 5.00 26.21
N ASN A 99 1.88 3.95 26.56
CA ASN A 99 1.49 3.06 27.65
C ASN A 99 1.54 3.79 29.00
N ASP A 100 2.55 4.62 29.25
CA ASP A 100 2.65 5.41 30.48
C ASP A 100 1.46 6.39 30.62
N VAL A 101 1.09 7.07 29.52
CA VAL A 101 -0.07 7.98 29.50
C VAL A 101 -1.37 7.22 29.73
N GLN A 102 -1.51 6.02 29.17
CA GLN A 102 -2.67 5.15 29.39
C GLN A 102 -2.76 4.68 30.85
N GLU A 103 -1.63 4.30 31.46
CA GLU A 103 -1.58 3.93 32.88
C GLU A 103 -1.98 5.10 33.80
N VAL A 104 -1.51 6.31 33.49
CA VAL A 104 -1.91 7.51 34.25
C VAL A 104 -3.40 7.85 34.05
N LEU A 105 -3.94 7.65 32.84
CA LEU A 105 -5.38 7.81 32.59
C LEU A 105 -6.21 6.84 33.44
N GLU A 106 -5.81 5.57 33.51
CA GLU A 106 -6.47 4.55 34.33
C GLU A 106 -6.37 4.90 35.82
N ALA A 107 -5.19 5.30 36.30
CA ALA A 107 -5.01 5.71 37.70
C ALA A 107 -5.83 6.95 38.08
N ILE A 108 -5.92 7.96 37.20
CA ILE A 108 -6.77 9.14 37.42
C ILE A 108 -8.24 8.74 37.43
N GLY A 109 -8.66 7.88 36.50
CA GLY A 109 -10.03 7.38 36.42
C GLY A 109 -10.47 6.61 37.66
N ASP A 110 -9.61 5.73 38.19
CA ASP A 110 -9.86 4.97 39.41
C ASP A 110 -10.06 5.87 40.62
N VAL A 111 -9.18 6.87 40.76
CA VAL A 111 -9.23 7.85 41.86
C VAL A 111 -10.42 8.80 41.73
N ALA A 112 -10.77 9.20 40.51
CA ALA A 112 -11.90 10.09 40.25
C ALA A 112 -13.26 9.38 40.45
N ASN A 113 -13.33 8.06 40.25
CA ASN A 113 -14.54 7.26 40.41
C ASN A 113 -14.76 6.73 41.84
N ASP A 114 -13.70 6.53 42.65
CA ASP A 114 -13.84 6.09 44.04
C ASP A 114 -13.92 7.29 45.02
N ASP A 115 -15.09 7.47 45.62
CA ASP A 115 -15.34 8.49 46.64
C ASP A 115 -14.45 8.37 47.88
N ASN A 116 -13.98 7.16 48.22
CA ASN A 116 -13.04 6.96 49.33
C ASN A 116 -11.62 7.42 48.97
N GLU A 117 -11.17 7.16 47.73
CA GLU A 117 -9.88 7.64 47.23
C GLU A 117 -9.90 9.17 47.05
N MET A 118 -10.98 9.71 46.47
CA MET A 118 -11.16 11.16 46.34
C MET A 118 -11.14 11.86 47.70
N LYS A 119 -11.70 11.23 48.74
CA LYS A 119 -11.64 11.73 50.13
C LYS A 119 -10.23 11.70 50.72
N LYS A 120 -9.37 10.76 50.34
CA LYS A 120 -7.96 10.71 50.78
C LYS A 120 -7.14 11.87 50.21
N ILE A 121 -7.47 12.35 49.01
CA ILE A 121 -6.82 13.48 48.34
C ILE A 121 -7.17 14.83 48.99
N CYS A 122 -8.34 14.95 49.62
CA CYS A 122 -8.77 16.15 50.36
C CYS A 122 -8.05 16.32 51.71
N ILE A 123 -6.74 16.58 51.66
CA ILE A 123 -5.87 16.73 52.83
C ILE A 123 -6.26 17.96 53.68
N SER A 124 -6.64 19.07 53.05
CA SER A 124 -7.11 20.31 53.70
C SER A 124 -8.27 20.04 54.66
N GLU A 125 -9.30 19.35 54.15
CA GLU A 125 -10.51 19.01 54.88
C GLU A 125 -10.21 18.01 56.01
N ARG A 126 -9.35 17.03 55.76
CA ARG A 126 -8.89 16.07 56.78
C ARG A 126 -8.15 16.79 57.91
N LEU A 127 -7.24 17.70 57.58
CA LEU A 127 -6.47 18.47 58.56
C LEU A 127 -7.39 19.39 59.38
N GLY A 128 -8.34 20.06 58.71
CA GLY A 128 -9.36 20.89 59.35
C GLY A 128 -10.25 20.09 60.32
N ARG A 129 -10.70 18.89 59.93
CA ARG A 129 -11.45 17.99 60.82
C ARG A 129 -10.61 17.53 62.02
N THR A 130 -9.34 17.17 61.81
CA THR A 130 -8.45 16.75 62.91
C THR A 130 -8.13 17.89 63.88
N ALA A 131 -7.96 19.11 63.38
CA ALA A 131 -7.73 20.29 64.20
C ALA A 131 -8.99 20.68 65.00
N ALA A 132 -10.17 20.61 64.37
CA ALA A 132 -11.44 20.84 65.04
C ALA A 132 -11.73 19.79 66.13
N MET A 133 -11.44 18.50 65.86
CA MET A 133 -11.55 17.43 66.87
C MET A 133 -10.55 17.62 68.02
N ALA A 134 -9.31 18.05 67.74
CA ALA A 134 -8.32 18.34 68.77
C ALA A 134 -8.68 19.56 69.64
N GLN A 135 -9.40 20.54 69.08
CA GLN A 135 -9.95 21.67 69.83
C GLN A 135 -11.17 21.27 70.67
N ALA A 136 -12.06 20.42 70.15
CA ALA A 136 -13.20 19.89 70.89
C ALA A 136 -12.78 18.99 72.07
N ALA A 137 -11.67 18.25 71.94
CA ALA A 137 -11.12 17.42 73.02
C ALA A 137 -10.50 18.23 74.19
N LYS A 138 -10.28 19.54 74.01
CA LYS A 138 -9.75 20.43 75.06
C LYS A 138 -10.84 21.20 75.82
N SER A 139 -12.10 21.13 75.39
CA SER A 139 -13.24 21.80 76.03
C SER A 139 -14.06 20.80 76.86
N ASP A 140 -13.98 20.92 78.18
CA ASP A 140 -14.56 20.03 79.20
C ASP A 140 -16.08 20.26 79.46
N HIS A 141 -16.85 20.58 78.41
CA HIS A 141 -18.30 20.88 78.54
C HIS A 141 -19.16 20.04 77.58
N PRO A 142 -20.23 19.38 78.06
CA PRO A 142 -21.11 18.57 77.23
C PRO A 142 -22.00 19.50 76.39
N LEU A 143 -21.52 19.87 75.20
CA LEU A 143 -22.29 20.62 74.24
C LEU A 143 -23.01 19.66 73.28
N THR A 144 -24.35 19.64 73.41
CA THR A 144 -25.36 18.98 72.56
C THR A 144 -25.39 19.51 71.11
N HIS A 145 -24.30 20.08 70.60
CA HIS A 145 -24.25 20.60 69.24
C HIS A 145 -23.04 20.03 68.51
N VAL A 146 -23.21 18.78 68.07
CA VAL A 146 -22.45 18.27 66.93
C VAL A 146 -22.63 19.29 65.80
N PRO A 147 -21.56 19.94 65.31
CA PRO A 147 -21.68 20.86 64.19
C PRO A 147 -22.41 20.15 63.03
N PRO A 148 -23.35 20.81 62.32
CA PRO A 148 -24.17 20.18 61.28
C PRO A 148 -23.37 19.56 60.12
N GLN A 149 -22.05 19.74 60.12
CA GLN A 149 -21.12 19.25 59.10
C GLN A 149 -20.60 17.83 59.37
N LEU A 150 -20.95 17.20 60.50
CA LEU A 150 -20.62 15.78 60.76
C LEU A 150 -21.71 14.79 60.31
N ALA A 151 -22.88 15.29 59.87
CA ALA A 151 -23.89 14.48 59.21
C ALA A 151 -23.72 14.54 57.68
N SER A 152 -22.55 14.17 57.16
CA SER A 152 -22.41 13.96 55.72
C SER A 152 -23.12 12.65 55.36
N SER A 153 -24.42 12.74 55.12
CA SER A 153 -25.21 11.72 54.45
C SER A 153 -24.59 11.42 53.09
N GLY A 154 -23.70 10.43 53.02
CA GLY A 154 -23.31 9.66 51.82
C GLY A 154 -22.82 10.40 50.56
N GLY A 155 -22.71 11.73 50.55
CA GLY A 155 -22.46 12.53 49.35
C GLY A 155 -21.12 13.24 49.33
N ARG A 156 -20.60 13.51 48.13
CA ARG A 156 -19.38 14.32 47.89
C ARG A 156 -19.46 15.67 48.59
N THR A 157 -18.43 15.98 49.38
CA THR A 157 -18.23 17.30 49.98
C THR A 157 -17.91 18.33 48.88
N PRO A 158 -18.13 19.64 49.11
CA PRO A 158 -17.85 20.66 48.09
C PRO A 158 -16.38 20.65 47.62
N GLU A 159 -15.42 20.36 48.50
CA GLU A 159 -14.01 20.21 48.12
C GLU A 159 -13.75 18.94 47.28
N MET A 160 -14.43 17.84 47.60
CA MET A 160 -14.36 16.58 46.85
C MET A 160 -14.90 16.74 45.42
N ARG A 161 -15.96 17.54 45.23
CA ARG A 161 -16.47 17.90 43.90
C ARG A 161 -15.47 18.72 43.10
N MET A 162 -14.83 19.70 43.74
CA MET A 162 -13.83 20.53 43.06
C MET A 162 -12.58 19.73 42.67
N GLY A 163 -12.11 18.85 43.55
CA GLY A 163 -10.99 17.95 43.25
C GLY A 163 -11.31 16.99 42.09
N SER A 164 -12.50 16.38 42.10
CA SER A 164 -12.98 15.54 40.99
C SER A 164 -13.05 16.29 39.67
N ALA A 165 -13.57 17.53 39.65
CA ALA A 165 -13.64 18.34 38.43
C ALA A 165 -12.25 18.72 37.89
N ILE A 166 -11.25 18.90 38.77
CA ILE A 166 -9.86 19.13 38.36
C ILE A 166 -9.27 17.86 37.75
N LEU A 167 -9.44 16.70 38.41
CA LEU A 167 -8.99 15.41 37.87
C LEU A 167 -9.61 15.11 36.51
N GLU A 168 -10.91 15.33 36.34
CA GLU A 168 -11.64 15.18 35.08
C GLU A 168 -11.08 16.11 33.98
N SER A 169 -10.72 17.36 34.34
CA SER A 169 -10.06 18.27 33.39
C SER A 169 -8.67 17.78 32.96
N TYR A 170 -7.90 17.18 33.88
CA TYR A 170 -6.63 16.56 33.55
C TYR A 170 -6.81 15.30 32.72
N GLU A 171 -7.78 14.45 33.03
CA GLU A 171 -8.15 13.26 32.27
C GLU A 171 -8.47 13.63 30.83
N PHE A 172 -9.32 14.64 30.60
CA PHE A 172 -9.64 15.09 29.25
C PHE A 172 -8.42 15.57 28.46
N LYS A 173 -7.53 16.34 29.11
CA LYS A 173 -6.26 16.78 28.48
C LYS A 173 -5.38 15.58 28.13
N LEU A 174 -5.30 14.62 29.04
CA LEU A 174 -4.44 13.46 28.91
C LEU A 174 -4.96 12.49 27.84
N GLN A 175 -6.28 12.33 27.72
CA GLN A 175 -6.96 11.62 26.61
C GLN A 175 -6.67 12.29 25.26
N GLY A 176 -6.66 13.62 25.21
CA GLY A 176 -6.25 14.38 24.02
C GLY A 176 -4.81 14.09 23.62
N THR A 177 -3.89 14.06 24.60
CA THR A 177 -2.48 13.71 24.34
C THR A 177 -2.30 12.26 23.91
N HIS A 178 -3.02 11.31 24.53
CA HIS A 178 -3.02 9.90 24.12
C HIS A 178 -3.48 9.73 22.68
N SER A 179 -4.57 10.41 22.29
CA SER A 179 -5.09 10.37 20.92
C SER A 179 -4.09 10.94 19.91
N SER A 180 -3.45 12.06 20.23
CA SER A 180 -2.42 12.69 19.37
C SER A 180 -1.17 11.79 19.22
N LEU A 181 -0.81 11.10 20.29
CA LEU A 181 0.31 10.17 20.31
C LEU A 181 0.02 8.93 19.46
N LYS A 182 -1.20 8.39 19.58
CA LYS A 182 -1.70 7.29 18.73
C LYS A 182 -1.67 7.68 17.25
N GLU A 183 -2.18 8.86 16.90
CA GLU A 183 -2.13 9.38 15.53
C GLU A 183 -0.68 9.49 15.02
N THR A 184 0.24 9.96 15.86
CA THR A 184 1.66 10.06 15.49
C THR A 184 2.30 8.69 15.26
N LEU A 185 1.96 7.70 16.08
CA LEU A 185 2.41 6.30 15.90
C LEU A 185 1.87 5.69 14.61
N GLU A 186 0.59 5.91 14.31
CA GLU A 186 -0.02 5.47 13.05
C GLU A 186 0.66 6.13 11.85
N ASN A 187 0.94 7.44 11.92
CA ASN A 187 1.67 8.17 10.88
C ASN A 187 3.11 7.66 10.67
N ILE A 188 3.79 7.27 11.77
CA ILE A 188 5.12 6.65 11.71
C ILE A 188 5.04 5.29 11.00
N GLU A 189 4.03 4.47 11.32
CA GLU A 189 3.84 3.17 10.67
C GLU A 189 3.50 3.32 9.19
N GLN A 190 2.60 4.25 8.84
CA GLN A 190 2.32 4.60 7.44
C GLN A 190 3.60 5.01 6.71
N THR A 191 4.40 5.90 7.31
CA THR A 191 5.69 6.33 6.73
C THR A 191 6.62 5.13 6.52
N ARG A 192 6.71 4.22 7.50
CA ARG A 192 7.50 2.99 7.40
C ARG A 192 7.05 2.12 6.22
N THR A 193 5.75 1.97 5.99
CA THR A 193 5.25 1.19 4.83
C THR A 193 5.64 1.85 3.51
N VAL A 194 5.58 3.17 3.41
CA VAL A 194 6.02 3.92 2.22
C VAL A 194 7.52 3.71 1.98
N TRP A 195 8.35 3.77 3.01
CA TRP A 195 9.78 3.48 2.89
C TRP A 195 10.06 2.05 2.43
N HIS A 196 9.32 1.05 2.94
CA HIS A 196 9.44 -0.33 2.47
C HIS A 196 9.10 -0.44 0.98
N MET A 197 8.02 0.20 0.53
CA MET A 197 7.66 0.24 -0.89
C MET A 197 8.76 0.91 -1.74
N GLN A 198 9.37 1.98 -1.23
CA GLN A 198 10.48 2.65 -1.91
C GLN A 198 11.73 1.75 -2.00
N LEU A 199 12.10 1.06 -0.91
CA LEU A 199 13.22 0.12 -0.89
C LEU A 199 13.00 -1.03 -1.87
N ASP A 200 11.80 -1.59 -1.92
CA ASP A 200 11.46 -2.64 -2.87
C ASP A 200 11.45 -2.11 -4.31
N HIS A 201 10.98 -0.89 -4.54
CA HIS A 201 11.11 -0.24 -5.84
C HIS A 201 12.57 -0.06 -6.25
N GLN A 202 13.45 0.36 -5.34
CA GLN A 202 14.89 0.49 -5.60
C GLN A 202 15.54 -0.87 -5.90
N ARG A 203 15.24 -1.90 -5.11
CA ARG A 203 15.70 -3.28 -5.38
C ARG A 203 15.25 -3.76 -6.76
N ASN A 204 13.98 -3.53 -7.10
CA ASN A 204 13.43 -3.87 -8.40
C ASN A 204 14.11 -3.09 -9.53
N ARG A 205 14.47 -1.81 -9.30
CA ARG A 205 15.24 -1.00 -10.26
C ARG A 205 16.63 -1.56 -10.49
N VAL A 206 17.36 -1.91 -9.43
CA VAL A 206 18.70 -2.52 -9.52
C VAL A 206 18.63 -3.86 -10.24
N LEU A 207 17.68 -4.73 -9.87
CA LEU A 207 17.50 -6.02 -10.52
C LEU A 207 17.23 -5.87 -12.02
N ARG A 208 16.42 -4.89 -12.41
CA ARG A 208 16.14 -4.57 -13.82
C ARG A 208 17.40 -4.13 -14.57
N ILE A 209 18.22 -3.26 -13.97
CA ILE A 209 19.47 -2.79 -14.58
C ILE A 209 20.45 -3.97 -14.72
N ASN A 210 20.63 -4.77 -13.68
CA ASN A 210 21.50 -5.94 -13.70
C ASN A 210 21.09 -6.94 -14.80
N LEU A 211 19.79 -7.20 -14.92
CA LEU A 211 19.25 -8.06 -15.97
C LEU A 211 19.51 -7.49 -17.37
N LEU A 212 19.37 -6.17 -17.57
CA LEU A 212 19.66 -5.54 -18.86
C LEU A 212 21.15 -5.65 -19.23
N ILE A 213 22.05 -5.39 -18.28
CA ILE A 213 23.50 -5.55 -18.46
C ILE A 213 23.83 -7.01 -18.80
N SER A 214 23.19 -7.97 -18.13
CA SER A 214 23.37 -9.40 -18.41
C SER A 214 22.95 -9.78 -19.84
N ILE A 215 21.82 -9.24 -20.33
CA ILE A 215 21.37 -9.46 -21.72
C ILE A 215 22.39 -8.88 -22.71
N MET A 216 22.89 -7.67 -22.46
CA MET A 216 23.90 -7.04 -23.32
C MET A 216 25.21 -7.84 -23.32
N SER A 217 25.66 -8.29 -22.14
CA SER A 217 26.86 -9.11 -21.99
C SER A 217 26.75 -10.43 -22.73
N LEU A 218 25.62 -11.14 -22.60
CA LEU A 218 25.35 -12.37 -23.35
C LEU A 218 25.41 -12.12 -24.86
N GLY A 219 24.82 -11.02 -25.32
CA GLY A 219 24.89 -10.55 -26.70
C GLY A 219 26.31 -10.37 -27.22
N SER A 220 27.14 -9.65 -26.45
CA SER A 220 28.55 -9.42 -26.77
C SER A 220 29.34 -10.72 -26.82
N VAL A 221 29.12 -11.65 -25.89
CA VAL A 221 29.77 -12.97 -25.89
C VAL A 221 29.38 -13.78 -27.13
N MET A 222 28.10 -13.79 -27.51
CA MET A 222 27.64 -14.49 -28.72
C MET A 222 28.20 -13.88 -30.01
N GLY A 223 28.33 -12.54 -30.07
CA GLY A 223 28.93 -11.86 -31.22
C GLY A 223 30.45 -12.04 -31.32
N ALA A 224 31.14 -12.14 -30.18
CA ALA A 224 32.58 -12.38 -30.13
C ALA A 224 32.98 -13.84 -30.38
N MET A 225 32.05 -14.78 -30.21
CA MET A 225 32.33 -16.22 -30.32
C MET A 225 32.86 -16.62 -31.72
N PRO A 226 32.26 -16.21 -32.86
CA PRO A 226 32.84 -16.48 -34.18
C PRO A 226 34.23 -15.85 -34.36
N ALA A 227 34.43 -14.62 -33.89
CA ALA A 227 35.72 -13.94 -33.96
C ALA A 227 36.80 -14.66 -33.14
N ALA A 228 36.43 -15.23 -31.99
CA ALA A 228 37.33 -16.07 -31.19
C ALA A 228 37.67 -17.38 -31.90
N PHE A 229 36.71 -18.01 -32.61
CA PHE A 229 36.97 -19.23 -33.40
C PHE A 229 37.92 -18.98 -34.57
N PHE A 230 37.70 -17.91 -35.34
CA PHE A 230 38.58 -17.54 -36.46
C PHE A 230 39.88 -16.86 -36.02
N GLY A 231 39.95 -16.36 -34.79
CA GLY A 231 41.19 -15.82 -34.21
C GLY A 231 42.12 -16.90 -33.63
N MET A 232 41.67 -18.16 -33.56
CA MET A 232 42.52 -19.28 -33.19
C MET A 232 43.40 -19.68 -34.39
N ASN A 233 44.67 -19.99 -34.14
CA ASN A 233 45.66 -20.40 -35.14
C ASN A 233 45.39 -21.82 -35.69
N LEU A 234 44.22 -22.00 -36.31
CA LEU A 234 43.75 -23.22 -36.95
C LEU A 234 43.61 -22.93 -38.45
N SER A 235 44.31 -23.70 -39.29
CA SER A 235 44.29 -23.51 -40.73
C SER A 235 42.90 -23.84 -41.31
N SER A 236 42.10 -22.79 -41.50
CA SER A 236 40.69 -22.88 -41.91
C SER A 236 40.52 -22.83 -43.45
N GLY A 237 41.55 -22.41 -44.19
CA GLY A 237 41.49 -22.22 -45.65
C GLY A 237 40.62 -21.05 -46.14
N LEU A 238 39.87 -20.42 -45.23
CA LEU A 238 39.02 -19.24 -45.49
C LEU A 238 39.77 -17.90 -45.41
N GLU A 239 41.02 -17.91 -44.94
CA GLU A 239 41.87 -16.72 -44.79
C GLU A 239 42.50 -16.26 -46.11
N GLU A 240 42.74 -17.18 -47.04
CA GLU A 240 43.42 -16.90 -48.32
C GLU A 240 42.49 -16.31 -49.39
N VAL A 241 41.17 -16.27 -49.14
CA VAL A 241 40.19 -15.79 -50.10
C VAL A 241 39.98 -14.27 -49.96
N PRO A 242 40.28 -13.46 -50.99
CA PRO A 242 40.12 -12.01 -50.92
C PRO A 242 38.65 -11.65 -50.75
N GLY A 243 38.34 -10.85 -49.72
CA GLY A 243 37.01 -10.29 -49.48
C GLY A 243 36.13 -11.05 -48.48
N VAL A 244 36.56 -12.19 -47.92
CA VAL A 244 35.77 -12.98 -46.94
C VAL A 244 35.82 -12.37 -45.53
N PHE A 245 36.80 -11.53 -45.23
CA PHE A 245 36.95 -10.89 -43.92
C PHE A 245 35.76 -9.98 -43.53
N TRP A 246 35.39 -9.05 -44.41
CA TRP A 246 34.28 -8.11 -44.18
C TRP A 246 32.92 -8.79 -43.94
N PRO A 247 32.47 -9.78 -44.74
CA PRO A 247 31.21 -10.46 -44.49
C PRO A 247 31.23 -11.30 -43.20
N VAL A 248 32.36 -11.89 -42.80
CA VAL A 248 32.46 -12.62 -41.51
C VAL A 248 32.32 -11.66 -40.32
N VAL A 249 32.93 -10.47 -40.38
CA VAL A 249 32.76 -9.43 -39.36
C VAL A 249 31.32 -8.94 -39.30
N GLN A 250 30.68 -8.68 -40.45
CA GLN A 250 29.29 -8.22 -40.49
C GLN A 250 28.31 -9.28 -39.98
N THR A 251 28.52 -10.54 -40.35
CA THR A 251 27.65 -11.65 -39.94
C THR A 251 27.79 -11.98 -38.45
N SER A 252 29.01 -11.96 -37.89
CA SER A 252 29.23 -12.14 -36.45
C SER A 252 28.64 -11.01 -35.61
N LEU A 253 28.79 -9.76 -36.06
CA LEU A 253 28.16 -8.60 -35.41
C LEU A 253 26.62 -8.68 -35.49
N ALA A 254 26.09 -9.02 -36.67
CA ALA A 254 24.65 -9.20 -36.86
C ALA A 254 24.09 -10.34 -36.01
N PHE A 255 24.84 -11.43 -35.84
CA PHE A 255 24.48 -12.57 -35.00
C PHE A 255 24.39 -12.16 -33.52
N GLY A 256 25.40 -11.46 -32.99
CA GLY A 256 25.37 -10.94 -31.62
C GLY A 256 24.19 -10.00 -31.36
N LEU A 257 23.92 -9.08 -32.29
CA LEU A 257 22.78 -8.16 -32.21
C LEU A 257 21.44 -8.90 -32.29
N ALA A 258 21.32 -9.89 -33.17
CA ALA A 258 20.11 -10.71 -33.31
C ALA A 258 19.83 -11.50 -32.02
N CYS A 259 20.84 -12.16 -31.43
CA CYS A 259 20.70 -12.86 -30.15
C CYS A 259 20.30 -11.93 -29.01
N THR A 260 20.87 -10.73 -28.95
CA THR A 260 20.49 -9.70 -27.96
C THR A 260 19.05 -9.25 -28.14
N ALA A 261 18.64 -8.97 -29.37
CA ALA A 261 17.28 -8.53 -29.70
C ALA A 261 16.22 -9.60 -29.39
N LEU A 262 16.51 -10.87 -29.68
CA LEU A 262 15.65 -12.00 -29.34
C LEU A 262 15.48 -12.14 -27.82
N THR A 263 16.58 -12.08 -27.07
CA THR A 263 16.56 -12.19 -25.60
C THR A 263 15.83 -11.00 -24.95
N TYR A 264 16.08 -9.79 -25.44
CA TYR A 264 15.35 -8.59 -25.00
C TYR A 264 13.86 -8.65 -25.36
N GLY A 265 13.53 -9.14 -26.55
CA GLY A 265 12.15 -9.38 -26.99
C GLY A 265 11.43 -10.36 -26.07
N TYR A 266 12.07 -11.49 -25.76
CA TYR A 266 11.56 -12.48 -24.80
C TYR A 266 11.30 -11.85 -23.42
N TYR A 267 12.27 -11.11 -22.89
CA TYR A 267 12.14 -10.38 -21.62
C TYR A 267 10.98 -9.37 -21.63
N LYS A 268 10.77 -8.64 -22.73
CA LYS A 268 9.72 -7.61 -22.82
C LYS A 268 8.33 -8.20 -23.06
N ILE A 269 8.22 -9.31 -23.79
CA ILE A 269 6.95 -9.90 -24.21
C ILE A 269 6.36 -10.81 -23.13
N GLY A 270 7.20 -11.62 -22.46
CA GLY A 270 6.75 -12.60 -21.46
C GLY A 270 5.90 -11.98 -20.32
N PRO A 271 6.38 -10.96 -19.61
CA PRO A 271 5.66 -10.32 -18.51
C PRO A 271 4.40 -9.60 -18.98
N LYS A 272 4.44 -8.95 -20.15
CA LYS A 272 3.29 -8.23 -20.70
C LYS A 272 2.12 -9.15 -21.02
N ARG A 273 2.38 -10.37 -21.48
CA ARG A 273 1.32 -11.37 -21.72
C ARG A 273 0.65 -11.79 -20.41
N ARG A 274 1.44 -12.04 -19.36
CA ARG A 274 0.92 -12.43 -18.04
C ARG A 274 0.13 -11.31 -17.35
N TYR A 275 0.66 -10.08 -17.40
CA TYR A 275 -0.01 -8.92 -16.81
C TYR A 275 -1.34 -8.60 -17.51
N LYS A 276 -1.37 -8.65 -18.85
CA LYS A 276 -2.62 -8.49 -19.61
C LYS A 276 -3.64 -9.60 -19.35
N ALA A 277 -3.19 -10.83 -19.08
CA ALA A 277 -4.09 -11.91 -18.67
C ALA A 277 -4.70 -11.58 -17.29
N ARG A 278 -3.88 -11.26 -16.29
CA ARG A 278 -4.37 -10.91 -14.94
C ARG A 278 -5.32 -9.70 -14.93
N LEU A 279 -5.02 -8.65 -15.70
CA LEU A 279 -5.91 -7.50 -15.80
C LEU A 279 -7.23 -7.79 -16.53
N ARG A 280 -7.28 -8.83 -17.36
CA ARG A 280 -8.54 -9.31 -17.92
C ARG A 280 -9.32 -10.05 -16.84
N ASP A 281 -8.68 -10.98 -16.14
CA ASP A 281 -9.29 -11.73 -15.04
C ASP A 281 -9.87 -10.81 -13.95
N MET A 282 -9.14 -9.75 -13.54
CA MET A 282 -9.65 -8.77 -12.56
C MET A 282 -10.82 -7.94 -13.08
N ARG A 283 -10.84 -7.62 -14.38
CA ARG A 283 -11.96 -6.88 -15.00
C ARG A 283 -13.20 -7.75 -15.10
N SER A 284 -13.04 -9.00 -15.55
CA SER A 284 -14.15 -9.95 -15.59
C SER A 284 -14.68 -10.27 -14.19
N LEU A 285 -13.82 -10.38 -13.17
CA LEU A 285 -14.27 -10.56 -11.78
C LEU A 285 -15.09 -9.36 -11.32
N ARG A 286 -14.58 -8.15 -11.50
CA ARG A 286 -15.30 -6.92 -11.14
C ARG A 286 -16.66 -6.84 -11.84
N ASP A 287 -16.69 -7.08 -13.15
CA ASP A 287 -17.91 -6.96 -13.94
C ASP A 287 -18.94 -8.05 -13.55
N LEU A 288 -18.46 -9.26 -13.22
CA LEU A 288 -19.27 -10.35 -12.69
C LEU A 288 -19.85 -10.01 -11.29
N LEU A 289 -19.03 -9.47 -10.39
CA LEU A 289 -19.46 -9.10 -9.04
C LEU A 289 -20.44 -7.91 -9.02
N ILE A 290 -20.34 -6.99 -9.98
CA ILE A 290 -21.20 -5.81 -10.06
C ILE A 290 -22.53 -6.11 -10.76
N TYR A 291 -22.52 -6.89 -11.84
CA TYR A 291 -23.69 -7.04 -12.71
C TYR A 291 -24.39 -8.39 -12.62
N HIS A 292 -23.72 -9.42 -12.11
CA HIS A 292 -24.21 -10.80 -12.22
C HIS A 292 -24.29 -11.55 -10.90
N LEU A 293 -24.06 -10.89 -9.77
CA LEU A 293 -24.10 -11.55 -8.46
C LEU A 293 -25.42 -12.30 -8.23
N ASP A 294 -26.54 -11.70 -8.62
CA ASP A 294 -27.88 -12.31 -8.51
C ASP A 294 -28.12 -13.46 -9.51
N ASP A 295 -27.50 -13.41 -10.69
CA ASP A 295 -27.62 -14.47 -11.71
C ASP A 295 -26.73 -15.69 -11.39
N LEU A 296 -25.72 -15.54 -10.51
CA LEU A 296 -24.78 -16.62 -10.18
C LEU A 296 -25.45 -17.76 -9.44
N ASP A 297 -26.38 -17.47 -8.53
CA ASP A 297 -27.09 -18.50 -7.77
C ASP A 297 -27.98 -19.34 -8.71
N ASP A 298 -28.67 -18.68 -9.65
CA ASP A 298 -29.46 -19.35 -10.69
C ASP A 298 -28.59 -20.22 -11.62
N VAL A 299 -27.40 -19.74 -11.99
CA VAL A 299 -26.42 -20.52 -12.76
C VAL A 299 -25.95 -21.72 -11.94
N LEU A 300 -25.62 -21.52 -10.67
CA LEU A 300 -25.09 -22.54 -9.77
C LEU A 300 -26.12 -23.66 -9.58
N ASP A 301 -27.39 -23.32 -9.37
CA ASP A 301 -28.48 -24.28 -9.21
C ASP A 301 -28.70 -25.11 -10.49
N GLN A 302 -28.70 -24.47 -11.66
CA GLN A 302 -28.84 -25.19 -12.93
C GLN A 302 -27.68 -26.14 -13.23
N VAL A 303 -26.46 -25.74 -12.89
CA VAL A 303 -25.28 -26.59 -13.05
C VAL A 303 -25.32 -27.74 -12.02
N LYS A 304 -25.73 -27.48 -10.77
CA LYS A 304 -25.89 -28.48 -9.70
C LYS A 304 -26.93 -29.54 -10.05
N ASP A 305 -28.08 -29.13 -10.57
CA ASP A 305 -29.13 -30.07 -11.01
C ASP A 305 -28.73 -30.93 -12.21
N ARG A 306 -27.76 -30.46 -13.01
CA ARG A 306 -27.21 -31.25 -14.12
C ARG A 306 -26.09 -32.17 -13.66
N ALA A 307 -25.24 -31.71 -12.75
CA ALA A 307 -24.22 -32.52 -12.11
C ALA A 307 -24.82 -33.65 -11.25
N ARG A 308 -25.97 -33.42 -10.59
CA ARG A 308 -26.75 -34.44 -9.85
C ARG A 308 -27.24 -35.59 -10.74
N ARG A 309 -27.40 -35.34 -12.04
CA ARG A 309 -27.78 -36.36 -13.03
C ARG A 309 -26.59 -37.21 -13.50
N GLY A 310 -25.40 -37.01 -12.92
CA GLY A 310 -24.20 -37.79 -13.21
C GLY A 310 -23.53 -37.43 -14.54
N VAL A 311 -23.87 -36.28 -15.13
CA VAL A 311 -23.27 -35.79 -16.38
C VAL A 311 -22.37 -34.61 -16.03
N GLY A 312 -21.05 -34.80 -16.13
CA GLY A 312 -20.08 -33.71 -15.96
C GLY A 312 -20.31 -32.63 -17.00
N VAL A 313 -20.41 -31.37 -16.56
CA VAL A 313 -20.73 -30.26 -17.48
C VAL A 313 -19.45 -29.80 -18.17
N THR A 314 -19.40 -29.96 -19.49
CA THR A 314 -18.26 -29.51 -20.30
C THR A 314 -18.31 -28.00 -20.49
N ARG A 315 -17.16 -27.34 -20.68
CA ARG A 315 -17.05 -25.88 -20.94
C ARG A 315 -18.06 -25.29 -21.94
N LYS A 316 -18.39 -26.01 -23.01
CA LYS A 316 -19.37 -25.56 -24.02
C LYS A 316 -20.81 -25.61 -23.50
N GLU A 317 -21.12 -26.61 -22.68
CA GLU A 317 -22.43 -26.79 -22.06
C GLU A 317 -22.64 -25.79 -20.93
N PHE A 318 -21.60 -25.53 -20.14
CA PHE A 318 -21.61 -24.47 -19.14
C PHE A 318 -21.92 -23.11 -19.77
N HIS A 319 -21.30 -22.79 -20.91
CA HIS A 319 -21.59 -21.56 -21.63
C HIS A 319 -23.05 -21.45 -22.11
N HIS A 320 -23.69 -22.58 -22.42
CA HIS A 320 -25.11 -22.61 -22.76
C HIS A 320 -25.98 -22.36 -21.53
N ILE A 321 -25.67 -23.00 -20.40
CA ILE A 321 -26.39 -22.83 -19.13
C ILE A 321 -26.31 -21.38 -18.66
N VAL A 322 -25.14 -20.77 -18.69
CA VAL A 322 -24.97 -19.36 -18.31
C VAL A 322 -25.77 -18.43 -19.23
N LYS A 323 -25.84 -18.72 -20.53
CA LYS A 323 -26.63 -17.93 -21.48
C LYS A 323 -28.14 -18.06 -21.25
N GLU A 324 -28.59 -19.18 -20.69
CA GLU A 324 -29.99 -19.47 -20.42
C GLU A 324 -30.44 -18.96 -19.04
N ALA A 325 -29.53 -18.97 -18.06
CA ALA A 325 -29.78 -18.51 -16.70
C ALA A 325 -29.70 -16.98 -16.55
N VAL A 326 -28.82 -16.30 -17.28
CA VAL A 326 -28.64 -14.84 -17.15
C VAL A 326 -29.86 -14.10 -17.71
N ARG A 327 -30.65 -13.49 -16.81
CA ARG A 327 -31.87 -12.74 -17.17
C ARG A 327 -31.59 -11.29 -17.56
N GLY A 328 -30.39 -10.81 -17.28
CA GLY A 328 -29.94 -9.43 -17.53
C GLY A 328 -29.03 -9.26 -18.75
N LYS A 329 -27.98 -8.46 -18.59
CA LYS A 329 -26.96 -8.22 -19.62
C LYS A 329 -26.27 -9.56 -19.97
N PRO A 330 -26.06 -9.92 -21.24
CA PRO A 330 -25.36 -11.17 -21.55
C PRO A 330 -23.92 -11.11 -21.04
N MET A 331 -23.52 -12.09 -20.22
CA MET A 331 -22.13 -12.23 -19.79
C MET A 331 -21.20 -12.37 -21.00
N SER A 332 -20.08 -11.65 -20.95
CA SER A 332 -19.00 -11.79 -21.92
C SER A 332 -18.41 -13.20 -21.86
N LYS A 333 -17.91 -13.70 -22.99
CA LYS A 333 -17.21 -15.00 -23.05
C LYS A 333 -16.05 -15.09 -22.05
N GLU A 334 -15.42 -13.97 -21.72
CA GLU A 334 -14.32 -13.90 -20.75
C GLU A 334 -14.80 -14.07 -19.30
N GLU A 335 -15.99 -13.58 -18.97
CA GLU A 335 -16.60 -13.72 -17.64
C GLU A 335 -17.05 -15.16 -17.41
N VAL A 336 -17.69 -15.77 -18.41
CA VAL A 336 -18.09 -17.19 -18.35
C VAL A 336 -16.88 -18.12 -18.23
N ASP A 337 -15.78 -17.79 -18.91
CA ASP A 337 -14.56 -18.58 -18.84
C ASP A 337 -13.84 -18.44 -17.50
N LEU A 338 -13.86 -17.24 -16.92
CA LEU A 338 -13.38 -17.02 -15.56
C LEU A 338 -14.22 -17.84 -14.56
N LEU A 339 -15.55 -17.77 -14.68
CA LEU A 339 -16.47 -18.47 -13.79
C LEU A 339 -16.29 -20.00 -13.89
N TYR A 340 -16.20 -20.53 -15.11
CA TYR A 340 -15.89 -21.93 -15.35
C TYR A 340 -14.59 -22.36 -14.67
N ARG A 341 -13.52 -21.55 -14.79
CA ARG A 341 -12.21 -21.83 -14.18
C ARG A 341 -12.21 -21.71 -12.65
N VAL A 342 -13.10 -20.93 -12.07
CA VAL A 342 -13.25 -20.81 -10.61
C VAL A 342 -13.98 -22.03 -10.06
N PHE A 343 -14.97 -22.56 -10.78
CA PHE A 343 -15.69 -23.76 -10.38
C PHE A 343 -14.93 -25.07 -10.67
N ASP A 344 -14.19 -25.14 -11.77
CA ASP A 344 -13.33 -26.27 -12.14
C ASP A 344 -12.03 -26.26 -11.30
N THR A 345 -12.13 -26.82 -10.09
CA THR A 345 -11.06 -26.80 -9.09
C THR A 345 -9.96 -27.81 -9.41
N ASN A 346 -10.32 -28.96 -9.98
CA ASN A 346 -9.38 -30.02 -10.33
C ASN A 346 -8.70 -29.82 -11.70
N LYS A 347 -9.20 -28.87 -12.52
CA LYS A 347 -8.73 -28.54 -13.88
C LYS A 347 -8.83 -29.69 -14.88
N ASP A 348 -9.74 -30.61 -14.68
CA ASP A 348 -9.95 -31.76 -15.57
C ASP A 348 -10.80 -31.41 -16.80
N GLY A 349 -11.42 -30.21 -16.80
CA GLY A 349 -12.26 -29.75 -17.90
C GLY A 349 -13.69 -30.27 -17.86
N PHE A 350 -14.16 -30.79 -16.71
CA PHE A 350 -15.53 -31.21 -16.44
C PHE A 350 -15.98 -30.76 -15.05
N LEU A 351 -17.11 -30.06 -14.98
CA LEU A 351 -17.69 -29.71 -13.68
C LEU A 351 -18.46 -30.89 -13.11
N GLU A 352 -17.91 -31.52 -12.09
CA GLU A 352 -18.55 -32.60 -11.34
C GLU A 352 -19.24 -32.11 -10.06
N LEU A 353 -20.25 -32.84 -9.60
CA LEU A 353 -21.00 -32.49 -8.38
C LEU A 353 -20.08 -32.42 -7.14
N THR A 354 -19.09 -33.30 -7.07
CA THR A 354 -18.09 -33.37 -6.00
C THR A 354 -17.28 -32.08 -5.89
N GLU A 355 -17.02 -31.40 -7.01
CA GLU A 355 -16.29 -30.13 -7.01
C GLU A 355 -17.15 -28.97 -6.50
N MET A 356 -18.43 -28.97 -6.86
CA MET A 356 -19.35 -27.92 -6.44
C MET A 356 -19.60 -27.99 -4.93
N VAL A 357 -19.77 -29.19 -4.38
CA VAL A 357 -19.91 -29.39 -2.93
C VAL A 357 -18.65 -28.94 -2.17
N ARG A 358 -17.47 -29.15 -2.76
CA ARG A 358 -16.19 -28.75 -2.16
C ARG A 358 -16.00 -27.24 -2.12
N VAL A 359 -16.52 -26.51 -3.11
CA VAL A 359 -16.52 -25.04 -3.12
C VAL A 359 -17.47 -24.51 -2.05
N GLU A 360 -18.64 -25.12 -1.87
CA GLU A 360 -19.64 -24.77 -0.84
C GLU A 360 -19.07 -24.99 0.58
N GLU A 361 -18.45 -26.15 0.86
CA GLU A 361 -17.77 -26.41 2.15
C GLU A 361 -16.64 -25.42 2.45
N HIS A 362 -15.90 -24.96 1.43
CA HIS A 362 -14.81 -24.01 1.63
C HIS A 362 -15.31 -22.60 1.98
N ILE A 363 -16.43 -22.17 1.38
CA ILE A 363 -17.05 -20.87 1.64
C ILE A 363 -17.65 -20.86 3.05
N ASP A 364 -18.33 -21.93 3.45
CA ASP A 364 -18.97 -22.03 4.77
C ASP A 364 -17.95 -22.14 5.92
N ASP A 365 -16.85 -22.88 5.74
CA ASP A 365 -15.76 -22.98 6.72
C ASP A 365 -15.00 -21.65 6.89
N GLU A 366 -14.78 -20.91 5.80
CA GLU A 366 -14.10 -19.61 5.83
C GLU A 366 -14.98 -18.53 6.49
N PHE A 367 -16.30 -18.54 6.21
CA PHE A 367 -17.28 -17.67 6.85
C PHE A 367 -17.43 -17.97 8.35
N SER A 368 -17.45 -19.26 8.73
CA SER A 368 -17.55 -19.68 10.13
C SER A 368 -16.31 -19.30 10.96
N ARG A 369 -15.13 -19.24 10.34
CA ARG A 369 -13.87 -18.82 11.00
C ARG A 369 -13.70 -17.31 11.12
N THR A 370 -14.38 -16.52 10.30
CA THR A 370 -14.30 -15.06 10.31
C THR A 370 -15.39 -14.40 11.16
N HIS A 371 -16.46 -15.14 11.47
CA HIS A 371 -17.59 -14.67 12.28
C HIS A 371 -17.74 -15.35 13.66
N MET A 372 -16.75 -16.15 14.08
CA MET A 372 -16.50 -16.53 15.48
C MET A 372 -15.28 -15.79 16.01
#